data_AF-A0A674I8D7-F1
#
_entry.id   AF-A0A674I8D7-F1
#
_cell.length_a   1.000
_cell.length_b   1.000
_cell.length_c   1.000
_cell.angle_alpha   90.00
_cell.angle_beta   90.00
_cell.angle_gamma   90.00
#
_symmetry.space_group_name_H-M   'P 1'
#
loop_
_entity.id
_entity.type
_entity.pdbx_description
1 polymer ?
#
loop_
_entity_poly.entity_id
_entity_poly.type
_entity_poly.pdbx_seq_one_letter_code
_entity_poly.pdbx_strand_id
1 'polypeptide(L)'
;MSNPKGIWEFAEKFKTEHKLNVLINNAGCMVNKRELTEDGLEKNFATNTLGTYILTTALLPLLEKEDDPRVIIVSSGGMLVQKLDVSDLQSENITFDGTMVYAQNKRQQVVLTEQWAKVHKNIHFSAMHPGWADTPAVRSAMPEFYEKMKNKLRTEAQGADTVVWLAVSPAAAKQTSGLFFQDRQPVSTHLLLARTYSSPEEEEKLIETLEELSQKFKPT
;
A
#
# COMPACT_ATOMS: atom_id res chain seq x y z
N MET A 1 0.59 2.13 -12.67
CA MET A 1 -0.10 1.57 -11.48
C MET A 1 -1.62 1.59 -11.57
N SER A 2 -2.27 2.45 -12.37
CA SER A 2 -3.74 2.45 -12.54
C SER A 2 -4.26 1.59 -13.71
N ASN A 3 -3.37 0.95 -14.48
CA ASN A 3 -3.71 0.06 -15.59
C ASN A 3 -3.30 -1.38 -15.19
N PRO A 4 -4.25 -2.22 -14.74
CA PRO A 4 -3.98 -3.59 -14.30
C PRO A 4 -3.28 -4.47 -15.34
N LYS A 5 -3.69 -4.41 -16.61
CA LYS A 5 -3.11 -5.23 -17.69
C LYS A 5 -1.63 -4.89 -17.89
N GLY A 6 -1.32 -3.59 -17.96
CA GLY A 6 0.07 -3.13 -18.10
C GLY A 6 0.95 -3.50 -16.90
N ILE A 7 0.39 -3.65 -15.70
CA ILE A 7 1.14 -4.10 -14.52
C ILE A 7 1.47 -5.59 -14.64
N TRP A 8 0.52 -6.42 -15.08
CA TRP A 8 0.80 -7.83 -15.36
C TRP A 8 1.87 -7.98 -16.44
N GLU A 9 1.74 -7.29 -17.57
CA GLU A 9 2.73 -7.31 -18.66
C GLU A 9 4.12 -6.89 -18.16
N PHE A 10 4.19 -5.82 -17.38
CA PHE A 10 5.43 -5.38 -16.75
C PHE A 10 6.02 -6.48 -15.85
N ALA A 11 5.21 -7.08 -14.97
CA ALA A 11 5.68 -8.10 -14.04
C ALA A 11 6.15 -9.36 -14.77
N GLU A 12 5.42 -9.84 -15.78
CA GLU A 12 5.84 -11.00 -16.59
C GLU A 12 7.15 -10.74 -17.31
N LYS A 13 7.33 -9.56 -17.90
CA LYS A 13 8.59 -9.17 -18.51
C LYS A 13 9.73 -9.05 -17.48
N PHE A 14 9.47 -8.40 -16.35
CA PHE A 14 10.46 -8.23 -15.29
C PHE A 14 10.97 -9.59 -14.77
N LYS A 15 10.08 -10.59 -14.66
CA LYS A 15 10.42 -11.95 -14.22
C LYS A 15 11.43 -12.68 -15.09
N THR A 16 11.47 -12.38 -16.39
CA THR A 16 12.37 -13.05 -17.33
C THR A 16 13.71 -12.33 -17.46
N GLU A 17 13.75 -11.03 -17.15
CA GLU A 17 14.92 -10.16 -17.36
C GLU A 17 15.71 -9.89 -16.08
N HIS A 18 15.10 -10.03 -14.91
CA HIS A 18 15.66 -9.52 -13.66
C HIS A 18 15.50 -10.46 -12.46
N LYS A 19 16.36 -10.24 -11.45
CA LYS A 19 16.19 -10.75 -10.09
C LYS A 19 15.53 -9.67 -9.21
N LEU A 20 14.92 -10.07 -8.10
CA LEU A 20 14.22 -9.14 -7.22
C LEU A 20 14.46 -9.46 -5.74
N ASN A 21 15.38 -8.74 -5.12
CA ASN A 21 15.63 -8.84 -3.67
C ASN A 21 14.66 -7.97 -2.86
N VAL A 22 14.31 -6.78 -3.37
CA VAL A 22 13.47 -5.84 -2.63
C VAL A 22 12.43 -5.21 -3.55
N LEU A 23 11.16 -5.30 -3.17
CA LEU A 23 10.05 -4.58 -3.79
C LEU A 23 9.58 -3.46 -2.85
N ILE A 24 9.58 -2.22 -3.34
CA ILE A 24 9.05 -1.07 -2.60
C ILE A 24 7.82 -0.52 -3.33
N ASN A 25 6.64 -0.80 -2.79
CA ASN A 25 5.38 -0.24 -3.27
C ASN A 25 5.20 1.18 -2.69
N ASN A 26 5.90 2.14 -3.29
CA ASN A 26 5.85 3.55 -2.92
C ASN A 26 4.79 4.35 -3.68
N ALA A 27 4.53 3.98 -4.94
CA ALA A 27 3.62 4.74 -5.79
C ALA A 27 2.21 4.78 -5.19
N GLY A 28 1.60 5.97 -5.20
CA GLY A 28 0.22 6.17 -4.80
C GLY A 28 -0.30 7.51 -5.28
N CYS A 29 -1.62 7.68 -5.27
CA CYS A 29 -2.28 8.91 -5.65
C CYS A 29 -3.45 9.22 -4.71
N MET A 30 -3.83 10.49 -4.68
CA MET A 30 -5.05 10.96 -4.02
C MET A 30 -5.78 11.90 -4.97
N VAL A 31 -6.78 11.37 -5.67
CA VAL A 31 -7.67 12.14 -6.55
C VAL A 31 -8.90 12.54 -5.75
N ASN A 32 -9.19 13.84 -5.72
CA ASN A 32 -10.28 14.41 -4.91
C ASN A 32 -11.68 14.33 -5.55
N LYS A 33 -11.77 13.75 -6.75
CA LYS A 33 -13.04 13.48 -7.45
C LYS A 33 -13.07 12.01 -7.83
N ARG A 34 -14.27 11.41 -7.75
CA ARG A 34 -14.47 10.04 -8.23
C ARG A 34 -14.30 10.00 -9.74
N GLU A 35 -13.22 9.41 -10.18
CA GLU A 35 -12.91 9.23 -11.59
C GLU A 35 -12.63 7.76 -11.85
N LEU A 36 -13.06 7.27 -13.02
CA LEU A 36 -12.82 5.90 -13.44
C LEU A 36 -11.64 5.80 -14.40
N THR A 37 -10.94 4.68 -14.38
CA THR A 37 -10.01 4.26 -15.44
C THR A 37 -10.77 3.81 -16.68
N GLU A 38 -10.06 3.56 -17.78
CA GLU A 38 -10.65 2.99 -19.00
C GLU A 38 -11.29 1.61 -18.76
N ASP A 39 -10.79 0.86 -17.79
CA ASP A 39 -11.33 -0.42 -17.36
C ASP A 39 -12.49 -0.29 -16.33
N GLY A 40 -12.98 0.93 -16.08
CA GLY A 40 -14.11 1.18 -15.19
C GLY A 40 -13.78 1.11 -13.69
N LEU A 41 -12.50 1.16 -13.31
CA LEU A 41 -12.06 1.09 -11.91
C LEU A 41 -11.91 2.48 -11.30
N GLU A 42 -12.29 2.67 -10.04
CA GLU A 42 -12.02 3.94 -9.35
C GLU A 42 -10.49 4.20 -9.28
N LYS A 43 -10.04 5.40 -9.68
CA LYS A 43 -8.61 5.68 -9.92
C LYS A 43 -7.72 5.53 -8.68
N ASN A 44 -8.19 5.91 -7.49
CA ASN A 44 -7.41 5.75 -6.25
C ASN A 44 -7.27 4.25 -5.91
N PHE A 45 -8.37 3.51 -5.92
CA PHE A 45 -8.40 2.06 -5.70
C PHE A 45 -7.53 1.31 -6.71
N ALA A 46 -7.66 1.62 -8.00
CA ALA A 46 -6.88 1.01 -9.07
C ALA A 46 -5.38 1.21 -8.85
N THR A 47 -4.97 2.42 -8.45
CA THR A 47 -3.56 2.76 -8.25
C THR A 47 -2.99 2.23 -6.94
N ASN A 48 -3.66 2.55 -5.82
CA ASN A 48 -3.15 2.35 -4.47
C ASN A 48 -3.33 0.91 -4.02
N THR A 49 -4.45 0.27 -4.35
CA THR A 49 -4.80 -1.07 -3.83
C THR A 49 -4.61 -2.13 -4.89
N LEU A 50 -5.40 -2.14 -5.97
CA LEU A 50 -5.40 -3.22 -6.95
C LEU A 50 -4.07 -3.32 -7.69
N GLY A 51 -3.51 -2.19 -8.13
CA GLY A 51 -2.22 -2.17 -8.80
C GLY A 51 -1.07 -2.66 -7.91
N THR A 52 -1.08 -2.27 -6.63
CA THR A 52 -0.13 -2.77 -5.62
C THR A 52 -0.29 -4.27 -5.40
N TYR A 53 -1.53 -4.75 -5.31
CA TYR A 53 -1.84 -6.16 -5.16
C TYR A 53 -1.29 -6.96 -6.34
N ILE A 54 -1.67 -6.61 -7.58
CA ILE A 54 -1.21 -7.28 -8.81
C ILE A 54 0.31 -7.31 -8.88
N LEU A 55 0.97 -6.16 -8.72
CA LEU A 55 2.43 -6.08 -8.84
C LEU A 55 3.12 -6.98 -7.82
N THR A 56 2.64 -6.95 -6.57
CA THR A 56 3.22 -7.75 -5.49
C THR A 56 3.02 -9.23 -5.76
N THR A 57 1.78 -9.68 -6.00
CA THR A 57 1.46 -11.09 -6.20
C THR A 57 2.14 -11.68 -7.45
N ALA A 58 2.20 -10.91 -8.54
CA ALA A 58 2.86 -11.34 -9.78
C ALA A 58 4.36 -11.56 -9.61
N LEU A 59 5.01 -10.83 -8.70
CA LEU A 59 6.46 -10.86 -8.46
C LEU A 59 6.88 -11.74 -7.27
N LEU A 60 5.94 -12.27 -6.47
CA LEU A 60 6.24 -13.22 -5.39
C LEU A 60 7.16 -14.36 -5.83
N PRO A 61 6.96 -15.02 -7.00
CA PRO A 61 7.82 -16.13 -7.41
C PRO A 61 9.29 -15.76 -7.66
N LEU A 62 9.63 -14.48 -7.88
CA LEU A 62 11.02 -14.04 -7.91
C LEU A 62 11.56 -13.81 -6.52
N LEU A 63 10.80 -13.11 -5.68
CA LEU A 63 11.18 -12.82 -4.30
C LEU A 63 11.47 -14.11 -3.54
N GLU A 64 10.64 -15.15 -3.70
CA GLU A 64 10.82 -16.45 -3.04
C GLU A 64 12.12 -17.19 -3.41
N LYS A 65 12.84 -16.75 -4.45
CA LYS A 65 14.13 -17.35 -4.88
C LYS A 65 15.35 -16.67 -4.26
N GLU A 66 15.18 -15.53 -3.61
CA GLU A 66 16.29 -14.76 -3.03
C GLU A 66 16.46 -15.10 -1.53
N ASP A 67 17.65 -14.83 -0.99
CA ASP A 67 18.02 -15.22 0.40
C ASP A 67 17.44 -14.31 1.48
N ASP A 68 17.26 -13.02 1.19
CA ASP A 68 16.70 -12.00 2.09
C ASP A 68 15.69 -11.12 1.33
N PRO A 69 14.57 -11.70 0.84
CA PRO A 69 13.62 -10.97 0.03
C PRO A 69 12.72 -10.11 0.92
N ARG A 70 12.50 -8.86 0.48
CA ARG A 70 11.73 -7.89 1.25
C ARG A 70 10.67 -7.21 0.40
N VAL A 71 9.48 -7.03 0.97
CA VAL A 71 8.41 -6.24 0.37
C VAL A 71 8.01 -5.15 1.35
N ILE A 72 8.17 -3.89 0.93
CA ILE A 72 7.84 -2.73 1.74
C ILE A 72 6.69 -1.96 1.10
N ILE A 73 5.62 -1.74 1.87
CA ILE A 73 4.48 -0.92 1.45
C ILE A 73 4.55 0.45 2.11
N VAL A 74 4.60 1.51 1.31
CA VAL A 74 4.52 2.89 1.81
C VAL A 74 3.04 3.27 1.91
N SER A 75 2.50 3.11 3.12
CA SER A 75 1.14 3.49 3.48
C SER A 75 1.07 4.94 3.99
N SER A 76 0.14 5.26 4.87
CA SER A 76 -0.04 6.58 5.47
C SER A 76 -0.58 6.46 6.89
N GLY A 77 -0.23 7.40 7.77
CA GLY A 77 -0.88 7.53 9.08
C GLY A 77 -2.38 7.82 8.97
N GLY A 78 -2.87 8.30 7.82
CA GLY A 78 -4.30 8.49 7.55
C GLY A 78 -5.11 7.19 7.68
N MET A 79 -4.51 6.02 7.49
CA MET A 79 -5.21 4.74 7.67
C MET A 79 -5.69 4.50 9.11
N LEU A 80 -5.02 5.12 10.10
CA LEU A 80 -5.30 4.93 11.52
C LEU A 80 -6.69 5.42 11.94
N VAL A 81 -7.34 6.27 11.13
CA VAL A 81 -8.66 6.84 11.44
C VAL A 81 -9.81 6.04 10.85
N GLN A 82 -9.53 4.97 10.09
CA GLN A 82 -10.54 4.17 9.43
C GLN A 82 -10.42 2.68 9.73
N LYS A 83 -11.57 2.05 9.96
CA LYS A 83 -11.73 0.60 9.91
C LYS A 83 -11.74 0.16 8.44
N LEU A 84 -11.21 -1.02 8.13
CA LEU A 84 -11.37 -1.61 6.80
C LEU A 84 -12.86 -1.69 6.44
N ASP A 85 -13.22 -1.17 5.28
CA ASP A 85 -14.53 -1.37 4.67
C ASP A 85 -14.35 -2.20 3.38
N VAL A 86 -14.95 -3.38 3.36
CA VAL A 86 -14.95 -4.30 2.20
C VAL A 86 -16.26 -4.30 1.43
N SER A 87 -17.25 -3.53 1.89
CA SER A 87 -18.56 -3.45 1.23
C SER A 87 -18.54 -2.57 -0.02
N ASP A 88 -17.61 -1.61 -0.08
CA ASP A 88 -17.51 -0.65 -1.18
C ASP A 88 -16.06 -0.21 -1.45
N LEU A 89 -15.24 -1.15 -1.95
CA LEU A 89 -13.82 -0.90 -2.23
C LEU A 89 -13.56 0.21 -3.27
N GLN A 90 -14.55 0.51 -4.12
CA GLN A 90 -14.47 1.49 -5.22
C GLN A 90 -15.28 2.77 -4.96
N SER A 91 -15.80 2.94 -3.74
CA SER A 91 -16.50 4.15 -3.28
C SER A 91 -17.66 4.55 -4.20
N GLU A 92 -18.48 3.57 -4.61
CA GLU A 92 -19.64 3.77 -5.49
C GLU A 92 -20.87 4.27 -4.72
N ASN A 93 -20.99 3.89 -3.45
CA ASN A 93 -22.20 4.04 -2.64
C ASN A 93 -22.09 5.13 -1.57
N ILE A 94 -21.01 5.92 -1.59
CA ILE A 94 -20.73 6.96 -0.60
C ILE A 94 -20.58 8.34 -1.25
N THR A 95 -20.72 9.40 -0.44
CA THR A 95 -20.26 10.73 -0.86
C THR A 95 -18.74 10.71 -0.97
N PHE A 96 -18.23 10.95 -2.18
CA PHE A 96 -16.81 10.81 -2.45
C PHE A 96 -15.99 11.88 -1.74
N ASP A 97 -15.15 11.45 -0.81
CA ASP A 97 -14.12 12.26 -0.16
C ASP A 97 -12.76 11.61 -0.45
N GLY A 98 -11.95 12.24 -1.31
CA GLY A 98 -10.66 11.70 -1.72
C GLY A 98 -9.70 11.41 -0.56
N THR A 99 -9.78 12.17 0.54
CA THR A 99 -8.96 11.92 1.73
C THR A 99 -9.41 10.65 2.44
N MET A 100 -10.71 10.42 2.52
CA MET A 100 -11.27 9.20 3.11
C MET A 100 -11.07 7.97 2.22
N VAL A 101 -11.24 8.11 0.91
CA VAL A 101 -10.93 7.01 -0.03
C VAL A 101 -9.45 6.64 0.04
N TYR A 102 -8.55 7.64 0.06
CA TYR A 102 -7.12 7.40 0.22
C TYR A 102 -6.80 6.69 1.54
N ALA A 103 -7.37 7.15 2.66
CA ALA A 103 -7.18 6.49 3.95
C ALA A 103 -7.70 5.03 3.98
N GLN A 104 -8.82 4.73 3.29
CA GLN A 104 -9.27 3.34 3.08
C GLN A 104 -8.26 2.52 2.27
N ASN A 105 -7.76 3.05 1.15
CA ASN A 105 -6.76 2.33 0.36
C ASN A 105 -5.48 2.06 1.17
N LYS A 106 -5.07 3.02 1.99
CA LYS A 106 -3.91 2.88 2.88
C LYS A 106 -4.17 1.88 4.02
N ARG A 107 -5.42 1.76 4.50
CA ARG A 107 -5.83 0.68 5.41
C ARG A 107 -5.77 -0.69 4.73
N GLN A 108 -6.29 -0.81 3.51
CA GLN A 108 -6.22 -2.04 2.71
C GLN A 108 -4.77 -2.50 2.50
N GLN A 109 -3.85 -1.58 2.18
CA GLN A 109 -2.42 -1.86 2.05
C GLN A 109 -1.77 -2.46 3.31
N VAL A 110 -2.13 -1.96 4.50
CA VAL A 110 -1.61 -2.46 5.78
C VAL A 110 -2.15 -3.85 6.05
N VAL A 111 -3.45 -4.07 5.86
CA VAL A 111 -4.07 -5.40 5.99
C VAL A 111 -3.42 -6.39 5.04
N LEU A 112 -3.22 -6.03 3.77
CA LEU A 112 -2.54 -6.88 2.78
C LEU A 112 -1.13 -7.27 3.24
N THR A 113 -0.37 -6.31 3.81
CA THR A 113 0.97 -6.57 4.35
C THR A 113 0.93 -7.62 5.46
N GLU A 114 0.00 -7.50 6.39
CA GLU A 114 -0.20 -8.45 7.49
C GLU A 114 -0.57 -9.84 6.97
N GLN A 115 -1.45 -9.92 5.96
CA GLN A 115 -1.85 -11.20 5.37
C GLN A 115 -0.74 -11.86 4.55
N TRP A 116 -0.01 -11.11 3.73
CA TRP A 116 1.13 -11.65 2.99
C TRP A 116 2.21 -12.19 3.93
N ALA A 117 2.49 -11.50 5.05
CA ALA A 117 3.39 -11.99 6.08
C ALA A 117 2.92 -13.30 6.74
N LYS A 118 1.60 -13.53 6.82
CA LYS A 118 1.02 -14.78 7.32
C LYS A 118 1.27 -15.95 6.36
N VAL A 119 1.22 -15.71 5.05
CA VAL A 119 1.29 -16.77 4.02
C VAL A 119 2.72 -17.01 3.52
N HIS A 120 3.49 -15.96 3.23
CA HIS A 120 4.81 -16.05 2.60
C HIS A 120 5.94 -15.89 3.63
N LYS A 121 6.21 -16.96 4.39
CA LYS A 121 7.17 -16.93 5.52
C LYS A 121 8.62 -16.65 5.14
N ASN A 122 8.99 -16.87 3.89
CA ASN A 122 10.36 -16.64 3.40
C ASN A 122 10.60 -15.19 2.99
N ILE A 123 9.55 -14.36 2.89
CA ILE A 123 9.65 -12.95 2.50
C ILE A 123 9.33 -12.07 3.70
N HIS A 124 10.18 -11.08 3.95
CA HIS A 124 9.92 -10.09 4.99
C HIS A 124 9.02 -8.98 4.46
N PHE A 125 7.78 -8.93 4.94
CA PHE A 125 6.82 -7.88 4.63
C PHE A 125 6.86 -6.81 5.71
N SER A 126 6.79 -5.56 5.30
CA SER A 126 6.64 -4.43 6.22
C SER A 126 5.79 -3.34 5.58
N ALA A 127 4.98 -2.68 6.38
CA ALA A 127 4.31 -1.46 5.97
C ALA A 127 4.91 -0.30 6.77
N MET A 128 4.90 0.90 6.20
CA MET A 128 5.37 2.09 6.93
C MET A 128 4.58 3.32 6.53
N HIS A 129 4.65 4.37 7.33
CA HIS A 129 4.28 5.70 6.85
C HIS A 129 5.45 6.69 7.01
N PRO A 130 5.67 7.59 6.03
CA PRO A 130 6.82 8.50 6.03
C PRO A 130 6.66 9.70 6.99
N GLY A 131 5.54 9.77 7.71
CA GLY A 131 5.06 11.00 8.33
C GLY A 131 4.56 12.01 7.29
N TRP A 132 4.41 13.27 7.69
CA TRP A 132 4.00 14.35 6.79
C TRP A 132 5.22 14.91 6.07
N ALA A 133 5.50 14.44 4.86
CA ALA A 133 6.57 14.94 4.01
C ALA A 133 6.06 16.00 3.02
N ASP A 134 6.89 16.99 2.71
CA ASP A 134 6.59 17.98 1.69
C ASP A 134 6.69 17.34 0.30
N THR A 135 5.54 17.08 -0.32
CA THR A 135 5.45 16.46 -1.66
C THR A 135 4.46 17.23 -2.53
N PRO A 136 4.61 17.22 -3.86
CA PRO A 136 3.61 17.78 -4.77
C PRO A 136 2.20 17.22 -4.53
N ALA A 137 2.09 15.95 -4.15
CA ALA A 137 0.81 15.30 -3.84
C ALA A 137 0.12 15.91 -2.61
N VAL A 138 0.85 16.16 -1.52
CA VAL A 138 0.29 16.83 -0.33
C VAL A 138 -0.17 18.25 -0.67
N ARG A 139 0.63 18.98 -1.47
CA ARG A 139 0.31 20.35 -1.91
C ARG A 139 -0.98 20.43 -2.73
N SER A 140 -1.15 19.52 -3.69
CA SER A 140 -2.32 19.53 -4.58
C SER A 140 -3.56 18.94 -3.94
N ALA A 141 -3.41 17.85 -3.17
CA ALA A 141 -4.54 17.09 -2.69
C ALA A 141 -5.06 17.58 -1.32
N MET A 142 -4.22 18.23 -0.51
CA MET A 142 -4.59 18.83 0.79
C MET A 142 -4.06 20.27 0.95
N PRO A 143 -4.49 21.23 0.10
CA PRO A 143 -3.90 22.56 0.05
C PRO A 143 -3.99 23.33 1.37
N GLU A 144 -5.12 23.25 2.07
CA GLU A 144 -5.29 23.94 3.37
C GLU A 144 -4.40 23.36 4.47
N PHE A 145 -4.21 22.03 4.48
CA PHE A 145 -3.30 21.38 5.41
C PHE A 145 -1.85 21.76 5.11
N TYR A 146 -1.47 21.75 3.83
CA TYR A 146 -0.14 22.13 3.40
C TYR A 146 0.20 23.56 3.83
N GLU A 147 -0.68 24.53 3.59
CA GLU A 147 -0.42 25.93 3.97
C GLU A 147 -0.21 26.10 5.47
N LYS A 148 -0.93 25.34 6.31
CA LYS A 148 -0.78 25.35 7.77
C LYS A 148 0.51 24.67 8.24
N MET A 149 0.97 23.64 7.52
CA MET A 149 2.02 22.73 8.00
C MET A 149 3.35 22.85 7.26
N LYS A 150 3.45 23.60 6.16
CA LYS A 150 4.62 23.64 5.26
C LYS A 150 5.98 23.81 5.96
N ASN A 151 6.06 24.61 7.03
CA ASN A 151 7.29 24.83 7.79
C ASN A 151 7.65 23.71 8.79
N LYS A 152 6.77 22.72 8.94
CA LYS A 152 6.90 21.55 9.84
C LYS A 152 6.87 20.23 9.07
N LEU A 153 6.74 20.27 7.75
CA LEU A 153 6.79 19.08 6.90
C LEU A 153 8.21 18.51 6.88
N ARG A 154 8.29 17.19 6.81
CA ARG A 154 9.52 16.45 6.64
C ARG A 154 10.11 16.71 5.26
N THR A 155 11.43 16.73 5.20
CA THR A 155 12.17 16.64 3.93
C THR A 155 11.97 15.28 3.27
N GLU A 156 12.25 15.18 1.97
CA GLU A 156 12.23 13.92 1.24
C GLU A 156 13.15 12.86 1.89
N ALA A 157 14.35 13.27 2.32
CA ALA A 157 15.29 12.39 3.02
C ALA A 157 14.73 11.84 4.34
N GLN A 158 14.05 12.68 5.13
CA GLN A 158 13.38 12.25 6.36
C GLN A 158 12.19 11.33 6.08
N GLY A 159 11.46 11.55 4.98
CA GLY A 159 10.38 10.66 4.56
C GLY A 159 10.87 9.29 4.07
N ALA A 160 12.01 9.28 3.36
CA ALA A 160 12.62 8.06 2.83
C ALA A 160 13.35 7.22 3.89
N ASP A 161 13.67 7.81 5.04
CA ASP A 161 14.50 7.21 6.09
C ASP A 161 14.08 5.79 6.48
N THR A 162 12.81 5.61 6.85
CA THR A 162 12.31 4.33 7.36
C THR A 162 12.18 3.29 6.24
N VAL A 163 11.79 3.68 5.02
CA VAL A 163 11.67 2.72 3.90
C VAL A 163 13.05 2.24 3.44
N VAL A 164 14.07 3.11 3.42
CA VAL A 164 15.45 2.71 3.14
C VAL A 164 15.97 1.78 4.24
N TRP A 165 15.73 2.12 5.52
CA TRP A 165 16.13 1.26 6.64
C TRP A 165 15.49 -0.13 6.54
N LEU A 166 14.19 -0.22 6.24
CA LEU A 166 13.49 -1.50 6.02
C LEU A 166 14.08 -2.28 4.84
N ALA A 167 14.47 -1.59 3.76
CA ALA A 167 14.99 -2.22 2.55
C ALA A 167 16.39 -2.85 2.74
N VAL A 168 17.29 -2.23 3.53
CA VAL A 168 18.71 -2.64 3.54
C VAL A 168 19.26 -3.05 4.90
N SER A 169 18.59 -2.72 6.01
CA SER A 169 19.14 -2.95 7.34
C SER A 169 18.97 -4.40 7.79
N PRO A 170 20.02 -5.08 8.28
CA PRO A 170 19.87 -6.37 8.96
C PRO A 170 19.04 -6.28 10.25
N ALA A 171 18.99 -5.10 10.89
CA ALA A 171 18.18 -4.90 12.09
C ALA A 171 16.67 -4.88 11.77
N ALA A 172 16.30 -4.44 10.57
CA ALA A 172 14.92 -4.50 10.10
C ALA A 172 14.47 -5.94 9.86
N ALA A 173 15.31 -6.76 9.20
CA ALA A 173 15.01 -8.17 8.93
C ALA A 173 14.80 -9.02 10.21
N LYS A 174 15.33 -8.58 11.35
CA LYS A 174 15.12 -9.22 12.67
C LYS A 174 13.77 -8.89 13.33
N GLN A 175 13.05 -7.89 12.82
CA GLN A 175 11.71 -7.58 13.32
C GLN A 175 10.72 -8.66 12.89
N THR A 176 9.56 -8.72 13.53
CA THR A 176 8.48 -9.57 13.06
C THR A 176 7.98 -9.07 11.70
N SER A 177 7.83 -9.98 10.73
CA SER A 177 7.23 -9.68 9.42
C SER A 177 5.75 -9.30 9.59
N GLY A 178 5.26 -8.37 8.77
CA GLY A 178 3.88 -7.88 8.79
C GLY A 178 3.62 -6.66 9.68
N LEU A 179 4.66 -6.08 10.28
CA LEU A 179 4.51 -4.90 11.15
C LEU A 179 4.38 -3.59 10.37
N PHE A 180 3.76 -2.60 11.02
CA PHE A 180 3.65 -1.22 10.55
C PHE A 180 4.67 -0.33 11.27
N PHE A 181 5.43 0.47 10.51
CA PHE A 181 6.57 1.23 11.03
C PHE A 181 6.41 2.75 10.88
N GLN A 182 6.92 3.46 11.87
CA GLN A 182 7.18 4.89 11.86
C GLN A 182 8.54 5.15 12.49
N ASP A 183 9.38 5.95 11.84
CA ASP A 183 10.70 6.36 12.38
C ASP A 183 11.54 5.15 12.85
N ARG A 184 11.57 4.11 12.00
CA ARG A 184 12.28 2.82 12.22
C ARG A 184 11.82 2.05 13.46
N GLN A 185 10.63 2.33 13.98
CA GLN A 185 10.02 1.62 15.10
C GLN A 185 8.68 1.02 14.70
N PRO A 186 8.37 -0.21 15.16
CA PRO A 186 7.03 -0.75 14.98
C PRO A 186 6.03 0.07 15.80
N VAL A 187 4.89 0.39 15.19
CA VAL A 187 3.81 1.17 15.79
C VAL A 187 2.48 0.44 15.59
N SER A 188 1.50 0.74 16.45
CA SER A 188 0.17 0.14 16.36
C SER A 188 -0.52 0.52 15.05
N THR A 189 -1.20 -0.44 14.43
CA THR A 189 -2.07 -0.23 13.27
C THR A 189 -3.47 0.25 13.66
N HIS A 190 -3.77 0.32 14.95
CA HIS A 190 -5.07 0.73 15.49
C HIS A 190 -4.92 1.75 16.60
N LEU A 191 -5.79 2.75 16.60
CA LEU A 191 -5.91 3.68 17.72
C LEU A 191 -6.76 3.04 18.82
N LEU A 192 -6.25 3.07 20.06
CA LEU A 192 -6.79 2.33 21.22
C LEU A 192 -8.30 2.50 21.46
N LEU A 193 -8.87 3.64 21.05
CA LEU A 193 -10.28 3.98 21.28
C LEU A 193 -11.10 4.16 19.99
N ALA A 194 -10.48 4.02 18.81
CA ALA A 194 -11.16 4.29 17.54
C ALA A 194 -11.88 3.05 16.94
N ARG A 195 -11.79 1.88 17.60
CA ARG A 195 -12.41 0.61 17.14
C ARG A 195 -12.14 0.30 15.66
N THR A 196 -10.93 0.59 15.20
CA THR A 196 -10.50 0.42 13.79
C THR A 196 -10.07 -1.00 13.44
N TYR A 197 -10.33 -1.97 14.32
CA TYR A 197 -9.97 -3.37 14.10
C TYR A 197 -10.88 -3.99 13.05
N SER A 198 -10.28 -4.80 12.17
CA SER A 198 -10.98 -5.60 11.18
C SER A 198 -11.17 -7.02 11.69
N SER A 199 -12.25 -7.68 11.27
CA SER A 199 -12.43 -9.11 11.55
C SER A 199 -11.67 -9.95 10.51
N PRO A 200 -11.30 -11.20 10.85
CA PRO A 200 -10.68 -12.11 9.89
C PRO A 200 -11.49 -12.29 8.60
N GLU A 201 -12.82 -12.29 8.70
CA GLU A 201 -13.73 -12.41 7.55
C GLU A 201 -13.66 -11.17 6.63
N GLU A 202 -13.50 -9.98 7.20
CA GLU A 202 -13.28 -8.76 6.41
C GLU A 202 -11.92 -8.80 5.68
N GLU A 203 -10.88 -9.27 6.36
CA GLU A 203 -9.53 -9.41 5.77
C GLU A 203 -9.51 -10.43 4.64
N GLU A 204 -10.14 -11.59 4.83
CA GLU A 204 -10.29 -12.63 3.80
C GLU A 204 -11.10 -12.10 2.61
N LYS A 205 -12.22 -11.41 2.88
CA LYS A 205 -13.06 -10.87 1.80
C LYS A 205 -12.34 -9.84 0.94
N LEU A 206 -11.47 -9.02 1.54
CA LEU A 206 -10.61 -8.10 0.81
C LEU A 206 -9.70 -8.87 -0.16
N ILE A 207 -9.03 -9.93 0.32
CA ILE A 207 -8.11 -10.73 -0.50
C ILE A 207 -8.85 -11.40 -1.65
N GLU A 208 -9.96 -12.08 -1.37
CA GLU A 208 -10.77 -12.75 -2.40
C GLU A 208 -11.19 -11.78 -3.50
N THR A 209 -11.70 -10.61 -3.10
CA THR A 209 -12.17 -9.61 -4.05
C THR A 209 -11.03 -9.07 -4.92
N LEU A 210 -9.85 -8.86 -4.33
CA LEU A 210 -8.67 -8.41 -5.06
C LEU A 210 -8.10 -9.49 -5.99
N GLU A 211 -8.09 -10.75 -5.55
CA GLU A 211 -7.69 -11.89 -6.38
C GLU A 211 -8.61 -12.01 -7.60
N GLU A 212 -9.93 -12.05 -7.38
CA GLU A 212 -10.94 -12.11 -8.45
C GLU A 212 -10.81 -10.94 -9.45
N LEU A 213 -10.62 -9.72 -8.94
CA LEU A 213 -10.40 -8.56 -9.81
C LEU A 213 -9.08 -8.65 -10.56
N SER A 214 -8.00 -9.08 -9.91
CA SER A 214 -6.66 -9.19 -10.51
C SER A 214 -6.64 -10.15 -11.69
N GLN A 215 -7.32 -11.29 -11.58
CA GLN A 215 -7.32 -12.33 -12.61
C GLN A 215 -8.08 -11.89 -13.86
N LYS A 216 -9.09 -11.02 -13.75
CA LYS A 216 -9.80 -10.46 -14.91
C LYS A 216 -8.89 -9.67 -15.85
N PHE A 217 -7.77 -9.18 -15.34
CA PHE A 217 -6.81 -8.37 -16.09
C PHE A 217 -5.52 -9.11 -16.43
N LYS A 218 -5.39 -10.37 -16.01
CA LYS A 218 -4.22 -11.17 -16.34
C LYS A 218 -4.23 -11.51 -17.84
N PRO A 219 -3.14 -11.27 -18.59
CA PRO A 219 -3.04 -11.69 -19.97
C PRO A 219 -3.24 -13.20 -20.08
N THR A 220 -4.02 -13.63 -21.07
CA THR A 220 -4.23 -15.03 -21.45
C THR A 220 -3.00 -15.63 -22.12
#